data_AF-A0A8X8XMX9-F1
#
_entry.id   AF-A0A8X8XMX9-F1
#
_cell.length_a   1.000
_cell.length_b   1.000
_cell.length_c   1.000
_cell.angle_alpha   90.00
_cell.angle_beta   90.00
_cell.angle_gamma   90.00
#
_symmetry.space_group_name_H-M   'P 1'
#
loop_
_entity.id
_entity.type
_entity.pdbx_description
1 polymer ?
#
loop_
_entity_poly.entity_id
_entity_poly.type
_entity_poly.pdbx_seq_one_letter_code
_entity_poly.pdbx_strand_id
1 'polypeptide(L)'
;MPPSMATENSTNTSRAEEFKVQANEAFKAHKYSQAIDLYTQAIELNNDNAVYWANRAFAHTKLEEYGSAIQDATSAIEIDPKYSKASTAGFCFGYYRRGAAYLAMGKFKEALKDFQQVKKLCPNDPDAAKKLKECEKAVMKLKFEEAISVPESEKRSVADSIDYHTIVCYWGGGLGMLEPDSNAEWRSIGSKTALCNNREKGIELARTSPGPSYVSLKVTAVAAAVALLAVYVGTKGSIAVATTAMAIVLVVLGTCWQGRCKESVFTKGRTLDLEVDSQYSGARIEGDVVTLDFVKKMLEDFKNQKFLHKRYACQIVLQMRDLLRELPSLVDIHVPDGKHFTVCGDVHGQFYDLINIFELNGLPSEDNPYLFNGDFVDRGSFSLEVILTLFAFKCMCPSAIYLSRGNHESKSMNKIYGFEGEVRSKLNDTFVELFAEVFCCLPLAHVINNKVFVVHGGLFSVDGVKLSDIHAIDRFCEPPEEGLMCELLWSDPQPQLGRGPSKRGVGLSFGGDVTKRFLQDNNLDLVVRSHEVKDEGYEIEHDGKLITVFSAPNYCDQMGNKGAFIRFEAPDLKPNIATFSAVPHPDVKPMAYANNFLRMFS
;
A
#
# COMPACT_ATOMS: atom_id res chain seq x y z
N MET A 1 10.29 -60.83 -14.00
CA MET A 1 10.12 -59.89 -15.11
C MET A 1 10.00 -58.51 -14.51
N PRO A 2 10.77 -57.49 -14.96
CA PRO A 2 10.47 -56.11 -14.60
C PRO A 2 9.04 -55.78 -15.07
N PRO A 3 8.29 -54.92 -14.38
CA PRO A 3 6.96 -54.55 -14.83
C PRO A 3 7.06 -53.93 -16.23
N SER A 4 6.06 -54.16 -17.07
CA SER A 4 6.00 -53.49 -18.38
C SER A 4 5.87 -51.97 -18.19
N MET A 5 6.45 -51.16 -19.08
CA MET A 5 6.32 -49.68 -19.02
C MET A 5 4.85 -49.21 -18.90
N ALA A 6 3.90 -49.95 -19.48
CA ALA A 6 2.47 -49.65 -19.38
C ALA A 6 1.91 -49.83 -17.96
N THR A 7 2.39 -50.84 -17.22
CA THR A 7 2.00 -51.09 -15.82
C THR A 7 2.62 -50.08 -14.84
N GLU A 8 3.85 -49.60 -15.11
CA GLU A 8 4.47 -48.52 -14.33
C GLU A 8 3.77 -47.18 -14.55
N ASN A 9 3.47 -46.82 -15.81
CA ASN A 9 2.75 -45.57 -16.12
C ASN A 9 1.33 -45.54 -15.53
N SER A 10 0.61 -46.67 -15.53
CA SER A 10 -0.72 -46.75 -14.91
C SER A 10 -0.66 -46.60 -13.39
N THR A 11 0.38 -47.12 -12.75
CA THR A 11 0.54 -47.06 -11.28
C THR A 11 0.95 -45.65 -10.85
N ASN A 12 1.86 -45.00 -11.57
CA ASN A 12 2.28 -43.61 -11.33
C ASN A 12 1.11 -42.64 -11.53
N THR A 13 0.26 -42.85 -12.54
CA THR A 13 -0.93 -42.02 -12.76
C THR A 13 -1.93 -42.13 -11.61
N SER A 14 -2.19 -43.34 -11.11
CA SER A 14 -3.07 -43.55 -9.94
C SER A 14 -2.52 -42.86 -8.70
N ARG A 15 -1.20 -42.97 -8.47
CA ARG A 15 -0.54 -42.35 -7.32
C ARG A 15 -0.52 -40.82 -7.40
N ALA A 16 -0.33 -40.25 -8.59
CA ALA A 16 -0.43 -38.81 -8.81
C ALA A 16 -1.84 -38.28 -8.48
N GLU A 17 -2.89 -39.03 -8.85
CA GLU A 17 -4.27 -38.68 -8.51
C GLU A 17 -4.55 -38.74 -7.00
N GLU A 18 -3.95 -39.68 -6.27
CA GLU A 18 -4.02 -39.72 -4.80
C GLU A 18 -3.39 -38.47 -4.17
N PHE A 19 -2.20 -38.08 -4.60
CA PHE A 19 -1.56 -36.84 -4.13
C PHE A 19 -2.38 -35.61 -4.45
N LYS A 20 -2.99 -35.53 -5.65
CA LYS A 20 -3.91 -34.45 -6.00
C LYS A 20 -5.13 -34.39 -5.06
N VAL A 21 -5.70 -35.53 -4.66
CA VAL A 21 -6.82 -35.55 -3.71
C VAL A 21 -6.39 -35.02 -2.35
N GLN A 22 -5.25 -35.48 -1.83
CA GLN A 22 -4.69 -34.99 -0.55
C GLN A 22 -4.36 -33.50 -0.62
N ALA A 23 -3.80 -33.03 -1.74
CA ALA A 23 -3.51 -31.62 -1.97
C ALA A 23 -4.80 -30.77 -1.97
N ASN A 24 -5.88 -31.26 -2.59
CA ASN A 24 -7.18 -30.58 -2.57
C ASN A 24 -7.76 -30.51 -1.14
N GLU A 25 -7.54 -31.53 -0.31
CA GLU A 25 -7.95 -31.53 1.10
C GLU A 25 -7.14 -30.52 1.92
N ALA A 26 -5.82 -30.50 1.77
CA ALA A 26 -4.94 -29.52 2.38
C ALA A 26 -5.31 -28.09 1.96
N PHE A 27 -5.60 -27.86 0.68
CA PHE A 27 -6.06 -26.58 0.16
C PHE A 27 -7.38 -26.11 0.80
N LYS A 28 -8.36 -27.02 0.93
CA LYS A 28 -9.64 -26.72 1.60
C LYS A 28 -9.46 -26.44 3.10
N ALA A 29 -8.43 -27.02 3.71
CA ALA A 29 -8.06 -26.77 5.10
C ALA A 29 -7.16 -25.53 5.26
N HIS A 30 -7.01 -24.70 4.22
CA HIS A 30 -6.15 -23.51 4.20
C HIS A 30 -4.65 -23.79 4.42
N LYS A 31 -4.21 -25.05 4.30
CA LYS A 31 -2.80 -25.46 4.40
C LYS A 31 -2.14 -25.39 3.03
N TYR A 32 -1.96 -24.17 2.53
CA TYR A 32 -1.53 -23.94 1.14
C TYR A 32 -0.10 -24.40 0.85
N SER A 33 0.83 -24.23 1.79
CA SER A 33 2.21 -24.73 1.63
C SER A 33 2.24 -26.25 1.49
N GLN A 34 1.54 -26.96 2.38
CA GLN A 34 1.37 -28.41 2.28
C GLN A 34 0.69 -28.83 0.97
N ALA A 35 -0.31 -28.07 0.49
CA ALA A 35 -0.97 -28.33 -0.78
C ALA A 35 0.00 -28.20 -1.96
N ILE A 36 0.90 -27.21 -1.94
CA ILE A 36 1.95 -27.02 -2.97
C ILE A 36 2.89 -28.22 -3.00
N ASP A 37 3.36 -28.71 -1.85
CA ASP A 37 4.25 -29.86 -1.78
C ASP A 37 3.58 -31.13 -2.34
N LEU A 38 2.31 -31.35 -2.00
CA LEU A 38 1.53 -32.49 -2.49
C LEU A 38 1.24 -32.39 -4.00
N TYR A 39 0.91 -31.21 -4.52
CA TYR A 39 0.79 -31.03 -5.97
C TYR A 39 2.13 -31.20 -6.68
N THR A 40 3.24 -30.81 -6.05
CA THR A 40 4.59 -31.02 -6.60
C THR A 40 4.90 -32.51 -6.74
N GLN A 41 4.62 -33.31 -5.70
CA GLN A 41 4.73 -34.77 -5.77
C GLN A 41 3.82 -35.37 -6.86
N ALA A 42 2.61 -34.83 -7.07
CA ALA A 42 1.74 -35.27 -8.15
C ALA A 42 2.32 -34.96 -9.54
N ILE A 43 2.92 -33.78 -9.71
CA ILE A 43 3.56 -33.32 -10.96
C ILE A 43 4.82 -34.12 -11.27
N GLU A 44 5.63 -34.45 -10.26
CA GLU A 44 6.83 -35.29 -10.41
C GLU A 44 6.49 -36.69 -10.94
N LEU A 45 5.33 -37.23 -10.56
CA LEU A 45 4.85 -38.52 -11.04
C LEU A 45 4.15 -38.45 -12.41
N ASN A 46 3.47 -37.33 -12.70
CA ASN A 46 2.79 -37.09 -13.97
C ASN A 46 2.71 -35.58 -14.26
N ASN A 47 3.61 -35.11 -15.12
CA ASN A 47 3.72 -33.70 -15.49
C ASN A 47 2.81 -33.30 -16.67
N ASP A 48 2.19 -34.25 -17.37
CA ASP A 48 1.33 -34.02 -18.54
C ASP A 48 -0.13 -33.67 -18.16
N ASN A 49 -0.43 -33.49 -16.88
CA ASN A 49 -1.78 -33.16 -16.40
C ASN A 49 -1.91 -31.69 -16.03
N ALA A 50 -2.54 -30.91 -16.90
CA ALA A 50 -2.78 -29.48 -16.70
C ALA A 50 -3.58 -29.14 -15.41
N VAL A 51 -4.35 -30.08 -14.85
CA VAL A 51 -5.07 -29.88 -13.56
C VAL A 51 -4.08 -29.57 -12.44
N TYR A 52 -2.97 -30.31 -12.36
CA TYR A 52 -2.06 -30.26 -11.22
C TYR A 52 -1.37 -28.90 -11.17
N TRP A 53 -0.85 -28.45 -12.31
CA TRP A 53 -0.28 -27.13 -12.51
C TRP A 53 -1.28 -26.01 -12.20
N ALA A 54 -2.51 -26.08 -12.72
CA ALA A 54 -3.52 -25.04 -12.48
C ALA A 54 -3.95 -24.95 -11.00
N ASN A 55 -4.00 -26.07 -10.29
CA ASN A 55 -4.33 -26.09 -8.86
C ASN A 55 -3.16 -25.62 -8.00
N ARG A 56 -1.92 -26.01 -8.33
CA ARG A 56 -0.73 -25.51 -7.65
C ARG A 56 -0.55 -24.01 -7.87
N ALA A 57 -0.80 -23.50 -9.07
CA ALA A 57 -0.87 -22.07 -9.34
C ALA A 57 -1.87 -21.33 -8.44
N PHE A 58 -3.01 -21.97 -8.12
CA PHE A 58 -3.99 -21.37 -7.22
C PHE A 58 -3.49 -21.34 -5.77
N ALA A 59 -2.81 -22.40 -5.31
CA ALA A 59 -2.17 -22.44 -4.00
C ALA A 59 -1.07 -21.37 -3.89
N HIS A 60 -0.21 -21.24 -4.90
CA HIS A 60 0.76 -20.15 -5.00
C HIS A 60 0.10 -18.76 -4.94
N THR A 61 -1.02 -18.56 -5.64
CA THR A 61 -1.76 -17.27 -5.58
C THR A 61 -2.27 -16.97 -4.17
N LYS A 62 -2.68 -17.98 -3.40
CA LYS A 62 -3.14 -17.81 -2.01
C LYS A 62 -2.00 -17.51 -1.03
N LEU A 63 -0.76 -17.92 -1.34
CA LEU A 63 0.45 -17.53 -0.62
C LEU A 63 1.16 -16.32 -1.23
N GLU A 64 0.56 -15.67 -2.23
CA GLU A 64 1.11 -14.46 -2.87
C GLU A 64 2.41 -14.69 -3.65
N GLU A 65 2.68 -15.95 -3.98
CA GLU A 65 3.75 -16.40 -4.85
C GLU A 65 3.31 -16.25 -6.33
N TYR A 66 3.00 -15.01 -6.74
CA TYR A 66 2.36 -14.72 -8.03
C TYR A 66 3.23 -15.07 -9.25
N GLY A 67 4.56 -14.94 -9.14
CA GLY A 67 5.51 -15.37 -10.16
C GLY A 67 5.44 -16.88 -10.41
N SER A 68 5.48 -17.68 -9.34
CA SER A 68 5.29 -19.13 -9.42
C SER A 68 3.91 -19.49 -9.96
N ALA A 69 2.86 -18.78 -9.54
CA ALA A 69 1.51 -18.96 -10.06
C ALA A 69 1.41 -18.71 -11.58
N ILE A 70 2.12 -17.71 -12.11
CA ILE A 70 2.17 -17.41 -13.54
C ILE A 70 2.91 -18.52 -14.30
N GLN A 71 4.03 -19.02 -13.76
CA GLN A 71 4.81 -20.11 -14.37
C GLN A 71 3.99 -21.40 -14.45
N ASP A 72 3.35 -21.79 -13.34
CA ASP A 72 2.50 -22.97 -13.28
C ASP A 72 1.27 -22.83 -14.19
N ALA A 73 0.61 -21.68 -14.18
CA ALA A 73 -0.54 -21.43 -15.05
C ALA A 73 -0.14 -21.42 -16.54
N THR A 74 1.07 -20.97 -16.86
CA THR A 74 1.63 -21.05 -18.23
C THR A 74 1.89 -22.50 -18.62
N SER A 75 2.50 -23.29 -17.75
CA SER A 75 2.72 -24.73 -17.97
C SER A 75 1.39 -25.46 -18.20
N ALA A 76 0.35 -25.14 -17.42
CA ALA A 76 -1.00 -25.67 -17.62
C ALA A 76 -1.59 -25.34 -19.00
N ILE A 77 -1.34 -24.13 -19.51
CA ILE A 77 -1.77 -23.67 -20.84
C ILE A 77 -0.97 -24.36 -21.95
N GLU A 78 0.33 -24.61 -21.75
CA GLU A 78 1.17 -25.29 -22.74
C GLU A 78 0.78 -26.76 -22.91
N ILE A 79 0.47 -27.44 -21.81
CA ILE A 79 0.02 -28.84 -21.79
C ILE A 79 -1.34 -28.97 -22.47
N ASP A 80 -2.30 -28.13 -22.10
CA ASP A 80 -3.61 -28.11 -22.75
C ASP A 80 -4.03 -26.66 -23.06
N PRO A 81 -3.74 -26.17 -24.28
CA PRO A 81 -4.11 -24.82 -24.70
C PRO A 81 -5.61 -24.59 -24.77
N LYS A 82 -6.37 -25.68 -24.86
CA LYS A 82 -7.82 -25.67 -24.82
C LYS A 82 -8.33 -26.01 -23.44
N TYR A 83 -7.49 -26.28 -22.43
CA TYR A 83 -7.82 -26.92 -21.15
C TYR A 83 -9.23 -26.58 -20.70
N SER A 84 -10.10 -27.46 -21.17
CA SER A 84 -11.54 -27.44 -21.18
C SER A 84 -11.82 -28.91 -20.96
N LYS A 85 -11.86 -29.32 -19.68
CA LYS A 85 -12.26 -30.68 -19.40
C LYS A 85 -13.71 -30.80 -19.85
N ALA A 86 -13.89 -31.56 -20.92
CA ALA A 86 -15.17 -31.87 -21.49
C ALA A 86 -16.12 -32.38 -20.39
N SER A 87 -17.37 -31.95 -20.53
CA SER A 87 -18.61 -32.55 -20.01
C SER A 87 -19.24 -32.11 -18.69
N THR A 88 -18.67 -31.26 -17.84
CA THR A 88 -19.47 -30.69 -16.71
C THR A 88 -18.88 -29.40 -16.14
N ALA A 89 -19.35 -28.25 -16.61
CA ALA A 89 -19.31 -26.95 -15.92
C ALA A 89 -17.96 -26.45 -15.30
N GLY A 90 -16.80 -26.72 -15.93
CA GLY A 90 -15.47 -26.30 -15.44
C GLY A 90 -14.62 -25.59 -16.50
N PHE A 91 -14.52 -24.27 -16.40
CA PHE A 91 -14.05 -23.32 -17.41
C PHE A 91 -12.52 -23.09 -17.41
N CYS A 92 -11.88 -23.01 -18.58
CA CYS A 92 -10.73 -22.14 -18.92
C CYS A 92 -9.64 -21.86 -17.84
N PHE A 93 -9.29 -22.81 -16.97
CA PHE A 93 -8.61 -22.52 -15.69
C PHE A 93 -7.19 -21.96 -15.84
N GLY A 94 -6.38 -22.42 -16.80
CA GLY A 94 -5.01 -21.93 -16.98
C GLY A 94 -4.93 -20.42 -17.23
N TYR A 95 -5.64 -19.93 -18.26
CA TYR A 95 -5.72 -18.50 -18.57
C TYR A 95 -6.34 -17.71 -17.41
N TYR A 96 -7.37 -18.24 -16.77
CA TYR A 96 -8.00 -17.59 -15.63
C TYR A 96 -7.02 -17.42 -14.45
N ARG A 97 -6.27 -18.47 -14.08
CA ARG A 97 -5.29 -18.43 -12.99
C ARG A 97 -4.16 -17.47 -13.31
N ARG A 98 -3.65 -17.48 -14.55
CA ARG A 98 -2.59 -16.57 -14.98
C ARG A 98 -3.07 -15.11 -14.99
N GLY A 99 -4.27 -14.85 -15.51
CA GLY A 99 -4.88 -13.52 -15.49
C GLY A 99 -5.13 -13.01 -14.07
N ALA A 100 -5.53 -13.88 -13.14
CA ALA A 100 -5.68 -13.54 -11.72
C ALA A 100 -4.33 -13.19 -11.06
N ALA A 101 -3.28 -13.95 -11.34
CA ALA A 101 -1.94 -13.67 -10.83
C ALA A 101 -1.37 -12.36 -11.38
N TYR A 102 -1.51 -12.10 -12.70
CA TYR A 102 -1.15 -10.81 -13.29
C TYR A 102 -1.94 -9.65 -12.68
N LEU A 103 -3.22 -9.86 -12.40
CA LEU A 103 -4.04 -8.84 -11.76
C LEU A 103 -3.54 -8.49 -10.36
N ALA A 104 -3.21 -9.50 -9.54
CA ALA A 104 -2.67 -9.28 -8.20
C ALA A 104 -1.35 -8.49 -8.25
N MET A 105 -0.51 -8.74 -9.26
CA MET A 105 0.71 -7.96 -9.51
C MET A 105 0.46 -6.55 -10.10
N GLY A 106 -0.79 -6.15 -10.35
CA GLY A 106 -1.11 -4.88 -11.03
C GLY A 106 -0.78 -4.86 -12.54
N LYS A 107 -0.44 -6.01 -13.14
CA LYS A 107 -0.15 -6.18 -14.58
C LYS A 107 -1.45 -6.30 -15.38
N PHE A 108 -2.24 -5.21 -15.39
CA PHE A 108 -3.59 -5.20 -15.97
C PHE A 108 -3.61 -5.46 -17.49
N LYS A 109 -2.57 -5.05 -18.22
CA LYS A 109 -2.49 -5.22 -19.69
C LYS A 109 -2.33 -6.71 -20.05
N GLU A 110 -1.55 -7.44 -19.26
CA GLU A 110 -1.30 -8.88 -19.37
C GLU A 110 -2.55 -9.66 -18.93
N ALA A 111 -3.12 -9.31 -17.78
CA ALA A 111 -4.35 -9.90 -17.28
C ALA A 111 -5.51 -9.78 -18.29
N LEU A 112 -5.62 -8.63 -18.97
CA LEU A 112 -6.66 -8.40 -19.98
C LEU A 112 -6.58 -9.41 -21.14
N LYS A 113 -5.37 -9.71 -21.63
CA LYS A 113 -5.18 -10.69 -22.72
C LYS A 113 -5.69 -12.07 -22.32
N ASP A 114 -5.39 -12.50 -21.09
CA ASP A 114 -5.83 -13.78 -20.56
C ASP A 114 -7.35 -13.81 -20.36
N PHE A 115 -7.97 -12.77 -19.80
CA PHE A 115 -9.42 -12.72 -19.65
C PHE A 115 -10.18 -12.63 -20.98
N GLN A 116 -9.61 -11.97 -22.01
CA GLN A 116 -10.15 -12.00 -23.36
C GLN A 116 -10.15 -13.42 -23.94
N GLN A 117 -9.07 -14.17 -23.71
CA GLN A 117 -8.98 -15.56 -24.13
C GLN A 117 -9.95 -16.45 -23.36
N VAL A 118 -10.11 -16.26 -22.04
CA VAL A 118 -11.14 -16.94 -21.24
C VAL A 118 -12.53 -16.67 -21.83
N LYS A 119 -12.87 -15.41 -22.13
CA LYS A 119 -14.18 -15.06 -22.71
C LYS A 119 -14.40 -15.71 -24.09
N LYS A 120 -13.35 -15.82 -24.91
CA LYS A 120 -13.42 -16.48 -26.23
C LYS A 120 -13.69 -17.98 -26.11
N LEU A 121 -13.03 -18.65 -25.16
CA LEU A 121 -13.16 -20.09 -24.93
C LEU A 121 -14.44 -20.44 -24.16
N CYS A 122 -14.89 -19.54 -23.28
CA CYS A 122 -15.99 -19.71 -22.35
C CYS A 122 -17.04 -18.56 -22.52
N PRO A 123 -17.74 -18.45 -23.67
CA PRO A 123 -18.53 -17.26 -24.03
C PRO A 123 -19.77 -17.03 -23.15
N ASN A 124 -20.34 -18.09 -22.59
CA ASN A 124 -21.55 -18.02 -21.77
C ASN A 124 -21.26 -17.91 -20.27
N ASP A 125 -20.00 -17.85 -19.86
CA ASP A 125 -19.62 -17.70 -18.46
C ASP A 125 -19.87 -16.25 -17.98
N PRO A 126 -20.81 -16.02 -17.04
CA PRO A 126 -21.10 -14.69 -16.52
C PRO A 126 -19.94 -14.12 -15.68
N ASP A 127 -19.16 -14.97 -15.01
CA ASP A 127 -18.04 -14.54 -14.19
C ASP A 127 -16.88 -14.06 -15.07
N ALA A 128 -16.55 -14.82 -16.12
CA ALA A 128 -15.57 -14.40 -17.12
C ALA A 128 -15.93 -13.04 -17.77
N ALA A 129 -17.22 -12.83 -18.08
CA ALA A 129 -17.70 -11.57 -18.65
C ALA A 129 -17.54 -10.39 -17.68
N LYS A 130 -17.88 -10.62 -16.40
CA LYS A 130 -17.74 -9.61 -15.35
C LYS A 130 -16.27 -9.24 -15.14
N LYS A 131 -15.40 -10.24 -15.06
CA LYS A 131 -13.95 -10.07 -14.85
C LYS A 131 -13.28 -9.36 -16.02
N LEU A 132 -13.63 -9.71 -17.26
CA LEU A 132 -13.14 -9.00 -18.43
C LEU A 132 -13.49 -7.52 -18.39
N LYS A 133 -14.76 -7.19 -18.10
CA LYS A 133 -15.23 -5.79 -18.03
C LYS A 133 -14.52 -4.98 -16.94
N GLU A 134 -14.32 -5.58 -15.76
CA GLU A 134 -13.58 -4.92 -14.68
C GLU A 134 -12.09 -4.75 -15.03
N CYS A 135 -11.49 -5.71 -15.72
CA CYS A 135 -10.12 -5.59 -16.23
C CYS A 135 -9.99 -4.46 -17.27
N GLU A 136 -10.92 -4.37 -18.22
CA GLU A 136 -10.97 -3.28 -19.21
C GLU A 136 -11.07 -1.91 -18.53
N LYS A 137 -11.93 -1.80 -17.51
CA LYS A 137 -12.06 -0.58 -16.70
C LYS A 137 -10.76 -0.23 -15.97
N ALA A 138 -10.08 -1.22 -15.40
CA ALA A 138 -8.79 -1.02 -14.73
C ALA A 138 -7.71 -0.54 -15.71
N VAL A 139 -7.60 -1.15 -16.89
CA VAL A 139 -6.66 -0.72 -17.95
C VAL A 139 -6.98 0.69 -18.45
N MET A 140 -8.26 1.04 -18.61
CA MET A 140 -8.66 2.39 -19.00
C MET A 140 -8.29 3.43 -17.93
N LYS A 141 -8.52 3.10 -16.65
CA LYS A 141 -8.12 3.95 -15.52
C LYS A 141 -6.61 4.13 -15.47
N LEU A 142 -5.84 3.05 -15.65
CA LEU A 142 -4.37 3.10 -15.71
C LEU A 142 -3.88 4.02 -16.83
N LYS A 143 -4.43 3.92 -18.04
CA LYS A 143 -4.05 4.81 -19.16
C LYS A 143 -4.36 6.28 -18.88
N PHE A 144 -5.49 6.55 -18.22
CA PHE A 144 -5.84 7.91 -17.82
C PHE A 144 -4.84 8.46 -16.79
N GLU A 145 -4.48 7.64 -15.79
CA GLU A 145 -3.51 8.00 -14.76
C GLU A 145 -2.09 8.17 -15.33
N GLU A 146 -1.62 7.26 -16.18
CA GLU A 146 -0.34 7.38 -16.91
C GLU A 146 -0.31 8.71 -17.69
N ALA A 147 -1.42 9.09 -18.32
CA ALA A 147 -1.50 10.33 -19.10
C ALA A 147 -1.51 11.62 -18.26
N ILE A 148 -1.93 11.56 -16.99
CA ILE A 148 -1.88 12.70 -16.06
C ILE A 148 -0.69 12.61 -15.10
N SER A 149 0.12 11.55 -15.18
CA SER A 149 1.29 11.38 -14.32
C SER A 149 2.32 12.47 -14.63
N VAL A 150 2.74 13.16 -13.59
CA VAL A 150 3.75 14.22 -13.66
C VAL A 150 5.06 13.63 -13.14
N PRO A 151 6.22 13.93 -13.76
CA PRO A 151 7.52 13.50 -13.24
C PRO A 151 7.69 13.92 -11.78
N GLU A 152 8.28 13.05 -10.95
CA GLU A 152 8.41 13.29 -9.50
C GLU A 152 9.13 14.62 -9.19
N SER A 153 10.10 15.01 -10.03
CA SER A 153 10.84 16.27 -9.94
C SER A 153 9.99 17.54 -10.12
N GLU A 154 8.80 17.43 -10.71
CA GLU A 154 7.87 18.54 -10.95
C GLU A 154 6.67 18.53 -10.00
N LYS A 155 6.50 17.46 -9.20
CA LYS A 155 5.45 17.40 -8.19
C LYS A 155 5.82 18.32 -7.02
N ARG A 156 4.90 19.21 -6.66
CA ARG A 156 4.98 19.93 -5.39
C ARG A 156 4.46 19.01 -4.29
N SER A 157 5.14 19.01 -3.14
CA SER A 157 4.67 18.31 -1.94
C SER A 157 3.25 18.76 -1.63
N VAL A 158 2.37 17.79 -1.38
CA VAL A 158 0.97 18.09 -1.03
C VAL A 158 0.94 18.79 0.32
N ALA A 159 1.86 18.41 1.21
CA ALA A 159 2.02 19.01 2.52
C ALA A 159 2.43 20.48 2.47
N ASP A 160 3.12 20.97 1.43
CA ASP A 160 3.41 22.40 1.26
C ASP A 160 2.14 23.25 0.99
N SER A 161 1.05 22.59 0.60
CA SER A 161 -0.25 23.23 0.35
C SER A 161 -1.25 23.09 1.51
N ILE A 162 -0.89 22.36 2.57
CA ILE A 162 -1.77 22.08 3.70
C ILE A 162 -1.20 22.70 4.97
N ASP A 163 -1.99 23.60 5.57
CA ASP A 163 -1.75 24.06 6.93
C ASP A 163 -2.87 23.56 7.84
N TYR A 164 -2.55 22.59 8.72
CA TYR A 164 -3.53 22.00 9.64
C TYR A 164 -4.11 23.02 10.63
N HIS A 165 -3.45 24.17 10.86
CA HIS A 165 -4.00 25.25 11.68
C HIS A 165 -5.28 25.84 11.06
N THR A 166 -5.37 25.83 9.73
CA THR A 166 -6.45 26.47 8.94
C THR A 166 -7.60 25.53 8.55
N ILE A 167 -7.51 24.24 8.88
CA ILE A 167 -8.54 23.26 8.53
C ILE A 167 -9.81 23.51 9.38
N VAL A 168 -10.85 24.04 8.73
CA VAL A 168 -12.24 24.11 9.24
C VAL A 168 -13.09 23.09 8.47
N CYS A 169 -13.78 22.19 9.17
CA CYS A 169 -14.68 21.22 8.53
C CYS A 169 -16.10 21.76 8.46
N TYR A 170 -16.57 22.19 7.28
CA TYR A 170 -18.00 22.39 7.04
C TYR A 170 -18.68 21.05 6.73
N TRP A 171 -19.77 20.76 7.44
CA TRP A 171 -20.71 19.70 7.09
C TRP A 171 -21.37 20.03 5.73
N GLY A 172 -20.86 19.43 4.65
CA GLY A 172 -21.57 19.37 3.38
C GLY A 172 -22.63 18.28 3.46
N GLY A 173 -23.89 18.65 3.70
CA GLY A 173 -25.01 17.73 3.81
C GLY A 173 -25.14 16.78 2.62
N GLY A 174 -24.87 15.50 2.85
CA GLY A 174 -25.44 14.38 2.12
C GLY A 174 -26.58 13.79 2.95
N LEU A 175 -27.72 13.51 2.31
CA LEU A 175 -28.92 12.96 2.95
C LEU A 175 -28.58 11.87 3.99
N GLY A 176 -29.15 12.02 5.19
CA GLY A 176 -28.96 11.09 6.30
C GLY A 176 -29.27 9.66 5.91
N MET A 177 -28.31 8.76 6.12
CA MET A 177 -28.60 7.36 6.32
C MET A 177 -29.12 7.21 7.74
N LEU A 178 -30.42 6.96 7.86
CA LEU A 178 -31.05 6.46 9.07
C LEU A 178 -30.41 5.11 9.44
N GLU A 179 -30.18 4.91 10.74
CA GLU A 179 -29.78 3.64 11.34
C GLU A 179 -30.69 2.50 10.84
N PRO A 180 -30.15 1.32 10.49
CA PRO A 180 -30.99 0.19 10.14
C PRO A 180 -31.57 -0.43 11.42
N ASP A 181 -32.82 -0.08 11.69
CA ASP A 181 -33.69 -0.83 12.59
C ASP A 181 -33.89 -2.25 12.03
N SER A 182 -33.77 -3.23 12.94
CA SER A 182 -34.02 -4.65 12.68
C SER A 182 -35.47 -4.91 12.22
N ASN A 183 -35.63 -5.83 11.27
CA ASN A 183 -36.87 -6.36 10.67
C ASN A 183 -37.53 -5.53 9.54
N ALA A 184 -37.26 -5.92 8.28
CA ALA A 184 -38.29 -5.97 7.24
C ALA A 184 -37.87 -6.85 6.05
N GLU A 185 -38.76 -7.75 5.65
CA GLU A 185 -38.63 -8.71 4.57
C GLU A 185 -38.47 -8.06 3.18
N TRP A 186 -37.59 -8.64 2.35
CA TRP A 186 -37.45 -8.29 0.94
C TRP A 186 -38.57 -8.92 0.10
N ARG A 187 -39.47 -8.09 -0.46
CA ARG A 187 -40.33 -8.50 -1.59
C ARG A 187 -40.10 -7.60 -2.81
N SER A 188 -39.86 -8.28 -3.93
CA SER A 188 -39.68 -7.78 -5.30
C SER A 188 -40.91 -7.05 -5.84
N ILE A 189 -40.72 -6.07 -6.72
CA ILE A 189 -41.46 -5.68 -7.96
C ILE A 189 -40.65 -4.47 -8.51
N GLY A 190 -40.23 -4.32 -9.76
CA GLY A 190 -40.84 -4.61 -11.06
C GLY A 190 -40.97 -3.28 -11.83
N SER A 191 -40.51 -3.27 -13.09
CA SER A 191 -40.34 -2.12 -14.00
C SER A 191 -41.52 -1.15 -14.13
N LYS A 192 -41.25 0.14 -14.46
CA LYS A 192 -41.68 0.80 -15.73
C LYS A 192 -41.36 2.31 -15.79
N THR A 193 -40.89 2.71 -16.97
CA THR A 193 -40.88 4.05 -17.59
C THR A 193 -42.25 4.74 -17.63
N ALA A 194 -42.29 6.08 -17.46
CA ALA A 194 -42.93 7.02 -18.43
C ALA A 194 -42.93 8.50 -17.98
N LEU A 195 -42.62 9.34 -18.97
CA LEU A 195 -42.89 10.79 -19.19
C LEU A 195 -44.14 11.39 -18.51
N CYS A 196 -44.09 12.68 -18.10
CA CYS A 196 -44.76 13.81 -18.79
C CYS A 196 -44.64 15.16 -18.04
N ASN A 197 -44.63 16.25 -18.83
CA ASN A 197 -44.66 17.67 -18.48
C ASN A 197 -45.97 18.13 -17.81
N ASN A 198 -45.93 19.18 -16.96
CA ASN A 198 -46.43 20.56 -17.24
C ASN A 198 -46.79 21.41 -16.00
N ARG A 199 -46.48 22.72 -16.13
CA ARG A 199 -47.18 23.95 -15.64
C ARG A 199 -47.16 24.27 -14.13
N GLU A 200 -46.42 25.31 -13.73
CA GLU A 200 -46.74 26.77 -13.73
C GLU A 200 -47.44 27.24 -12.44
N LYS A 201 -46.72 28.05 -11.64
CA LYS A 201 -47.20 29.34 -11.13
C LYS A 201 -46.01 30.16 -10.63
N GLY A 202 -45.88 31.37 -11.18
CA GLY A 202 -44.76 32.28 -10.95
C GLY A 202 -44.91 33.14 -9.70
N ILE A 203 -43.77 33.71 -9.30
CA ILE A 203 -43.67 34.98 -8.58
C ILE A 203 -42.57 35.78 -9.29
N GLU A 204 -42.96 36.97 -9.72
CA GLU A 204 -42.21 37.96 -10.47
C GLU A 204 -41.36 38.80 -9.50
N LEU A 205 -40.04 38.87 -9.70
CA LEU A 205 -39.17 39.85 -9.04
C LEU A 205 -38.15 40.43 -10.02
N ALA A 206 -38.26 41.75 -10.16
CA ALA A 206 -37.48 42.74 -10.87
C ALA A 206 -36.10 42.34 -11.43
N ARG A 207 -35.94 42.56 -12.74
CA ARG A 207 -34.65 42.63 -13.45
C ARG A 207 -33.89 43.90 -13.02
N THR A 208 -32.71 43.72 -12.45
CA THR A 208 -31.62 44.71 -12.49
C THR A 208 -30.36 44.02 -13.02
N SER A 209 -29.80 44.57 -14.09
CA SER A 209 -28.60 44.07 -14.77
C SER A 209 -27.35 44.33 -13.92
N PRO A 210 -26.45 43.36 -13.70
CA PRO A 210 -25.16 43.65 -13.07
C PRO A 210 -24.17 44.22 -14.09
N GLY A 211 -23.59 45.37 -13.77
CA GLY A 211 -22.46 45.98 -14.50
C GLY A 211 -21.15 45.19 -14.36
N PRO A 212 -20.13 45.48 -15.19
CA PRO A 212 -18.93 44.65 -15.29
C PRO A 212 -18.03 44.77 -14.05
N SER A 213 -17.44 43.63 -13.67
CA SER A 213 -16.55 43.45 -12.54
C SER A 213 -15.16 44.09 -12.75
N TYR A 214 -14.53 44.47 -11.63
CA TYR A 214 -13.29 45.24 -11.46
C TYR A 214 -12.03 44.67 -12.19
N VAL A 215 -12.11 43.46 -12.75
CA VAL A 215 -11.02 42.81 -13.52
C VAL A 215 -10.98 43.33 -14.96
N SER A 216 -12.12 43.79 -15.50
CA SER A 216 -12.23 44.28 -16.88
C SER A 216 -11.51 45.62 -17.13
N LEU A 217 -11.32 46.44 -16.08
CA LEU A 217 -10.71 47.77 -16.19
C LEU A 217 -9.17 47.76 -16.32
N LYS A 218 -8.50 46.71 -15.83
CA LYS A 218 -7.03 46.62 -15.86
C LYS A 218 -6.48 46.05 -17.17
N VAL A 219 -7.23 45.14 -17.79
CA VAL A 219 -6.86 44.57 -19.10
C VAL A 219 -7.05 45.59 -20.23
N THR A 220 -8.09 46.43 -20.14
CA THR A 220 -8.33 47.52 -21.11
C THR A 220 -7.29 48.63 -21.02
N ALA A 221 -6.79 48.97 -19.83
CA ALA A 221 -5.74 49.98 -19.65
C ALA A 221 -4.38 49.55 -20.25
N VAL A 222 -4.01 48.27 -20.10
CA VAL A 222 -2.77 47.72 -20.68
C VAL A 222 -2.87 47.61 -22.21
N ALA A 223 -4.02 47.17 -22.73
CA ALA A 223 -4.25 47.11 -24.18
C ALA A 223 -4.23 48.50 -24.84
N ALA A 224 -4.77 49.53 -24.18
CA ALA A 224 -4.73 50.91 -24.67
C ALA A 224 -3.29 51.49 -24.68
N ALA A 225 -2.49 51.18 -23.66
CA ALA A 225 -1.09 51.62 -23.59
C ALA A 225 -0.21 50.98 -24.68
N VAL A 226 -0.43 49.68 -24.97
CA VAL A 226 0.28 48.97 -26.05
C VAL A 226 -0.13 49.48 -27.43
N ALA A 227 -1.42 49.77 -27.63
CA ALA A 227 -1.91 50.34 -28.89
C ALA A 227 -1.36 51.76 -29.15
N LEU A 228 -1.28 52.61 -28.12
CA LEU A 228 -0.68 53.95 -28.23
C LEU A 228 0.82 53.88 -28.54
N LEU A 229 1.54 52.90 -27.99
CA LEU A 229 2.96 52.69 -28.27
C LEU A 229 3.20 52.24 -29.73
N ALA A 230 2.33 51.35 -30.25
CA ALA A 230 2.41 50.87 -31.62
C ALA A 230 2.15 51.98 -32.66
N VAL A 231 1.20 52.89 -32.37
CA VAL A 231 0.91 54.05 -33.24
C VAL A 231 2.05 55.08 -33.20
N TYR A 232 2.71 55.26 -32.04
CA TYR A 232 3.82 56.20 -31.89
C TYR A 232 5.10 55.72 -32.60
N VAL A 233 5.42 54.41 -32.52
CA VAL A 233 6.60 53.82 -33.20
C VAL A 233 6.42 53.82 -34.72
N GLY A 234 5.19 53.73 -35.22
CA GLY A 234 4.88 53.73 -36.65
C GLY A 234 5.07 55.08 -37.37
N THR A 235 5.20 56.20 -36.64
CA THR A 235 5.16 57.54 -37.26
C THR A 235 6.43 58.37 -37.13
N LYS A 236 7.41 58.00 -36.29
CA LYS A 236 8.75 58.64 -36.27
C LYS A 236 9.85 57.63 -36.01
N GLY A 237 10.64 57.35 -37.05
CA GLY A 237 11.78 56.43 -37.00
C GLY A 237 12.93 56.93 -36.14
N SER A 238 12.86 56.73 -34.83
CA SER A 238 14.01 56.90 -33.94
C SER A 238 13.99 55.84 -32.83
N ILE A 239 14.89 54.88 -32.99
CA ILE A 239 15.11 53.70 -32.12
C ILE A 239 15.44 54.11 -30.66
N ALA A 240 15.90 55.34 -30.43
CA ALA A 240 16.24 55.87 -29.12
C ALA A 240 15.02 56.13 -28.20
N VAL A 241 13.81 56.36 -28.76
CA VAL A 241 12.62 56.64 -27.93
C VAL A 241 11.94 55.35 -27.48
N ALA A 242 12.00 54.29 -28.29
CA ALA A 242 11.47 52.97 -27.94
C ALA A 242 12.26 52.30 -26.80
N THR A 243 13.58 52.46 -26.78
CA THR A 243 14.45 51.95 -25.71
C THR A 243 14.20 52.65 -24.38
N THR A 244 13.91 53.96 -24.40
CA THR A 244 13.60 54.75 -23.19
C THR A 244 12.21 54.40 -22.63
N ALA A 245 11.22 54.16 -23.49
CA ALA A 245 9.88 53.74 -23.07
C ALA A 245 9.85 52.31 -22.50
N MET A 246 10.65 51.40 -23.07
CA MET A 246 10.76 50.03 -22.58
C MET A 246 11.49 49.96 -21.22
N ALA A 247 12.46 50.85 -20.99
CA ALA A 247 13.12 51.01 -19.69
C ALA A 247 12.13 51.51 -18.61
N ILE A 248 11.21 52.42 -18.94
CA ILE A 248 10.18 52.89 -17.99
C ILE A 248 9.17 51.78 -17.68
N VAL A 249 8.77 50.96 -18.65
CA VAL A 249 7.90 49.79 -18.41
C VAL A 249 8.60 48.74 -17.56
N LEU A 250 9.90 48.49 -17.77
CA LEU A 250 10.70 47.59 -16.94
C LEU A 250 10.98 48.15 -15.55
N VAL A 251 11.09 49.47 -15.37
CA VAL A 251 11.19 50.11 -14.04
C VAL A 251 9.85 50.07 -13.31
N VAL A 252 8.71 50.27 -13.99
CA VAL A 252 7.38 50.17 -13.36
C VAL A 252 7.04 48.72 -13.00
N LEU A 253 7.35 47.75 -13.87
CA LEU A 253 7.23 46.33 -13.57
C LEU A 253 8.25 45.90 -12.50
N GLY A 254 9.46 46.46 -12.53
CA GLY A 254 10.52 46.28 -11.54
C GLY A 254 10.13 46.83 -10.16
N THR A 255 9.49 47.99 -10.06
CA THR A 255 8.96 48.52 -8.80
C THR A 255 7.73 47.75 -8.30
N CYS A 256 6.95 47.16 -9.20
CA CYS A 256 5.88 46.21 -8.85
C CYS A 256 6.42 44.83 -8.39
N TRP A 257 7.67 44.49 -8.72
CA TRP A 257 8.34 43.26 -8.30
C TRP A 257 9.23 43.47 -7.06
N GLN A 258 9.97 44.58 -6.97
CA GLN A 258 10.87 44.92 -5.85
C GLN A 258 10.17 45.52 -4.63
N GLY A 259 8.89 45.92 -4.73
CA GLY A 259 8.07 46.23 -3.56
C GLY A 259 7.55 45.01 -2.78
N ARG A 260 7.96 43.78 -3.16
CA ARG A 260 7.50 42.53 -2.51
C ARG A 260 8.60 41.71 -1.85
N CYS A 261 9.81 42.26 -1.69
CA CYS A 261 10.89 41.63 -0.95
C CYS A 261 11.61 42.66 -0.08
N LYS A 262 11.60 42.39 1.23
CA LYS A 262 12.27 43.10 2.33
C LYS A 262 11.58 44.38 2.82
N GLU A 263 10.55 44.18 3.63
CA GLU A 263 10.51 44.85 4.93
C GLU A 263 9.84 43.92 5.93
N SER A 264 10.58 43.62 6.99
CA SER A 264 10.09 42.95 8.18
C SER A 264 9.00 43.83 8.80
N VAL A 265 7.76 43.41 8.65
CA VAL A 265 6.70 43.86 9.55
C VAL A 265 6.26 42.62 10.29
N PHE A 266 6.59 42.60 11.58
CA PHE A 266 5.85 41.92 12.63
C PHE A 266 4.36 42.30 12.49
N THR A 267 3.66 41.69 11.54
CA THR A 267 2.20 41.70 11.52
C THR A 267 1.77 40.58 12.44
N LYS A 268 1.36 40.98 13.65
CA LYS A 268 0.50 40.22 14.56
C LYS A 268 -0.17 39.06 13.84
N GLY A 269 0.19 37.84 14.26
CA GLY A 269 -0.47 36.62 13.81
C GLY A 269 -1.98 36.80 13.85
N ARG A 270 -2.62 36.62 12.70
CA ARG A 270 -3.98 36.11 12.70
C ARG A 270 -3.85 34.62 12.92
N THR A 271 -3.86 34.23 14.19
CA THR A 271 -4.27 32.90 14.60
C THR A 271 -5.64 32.66 13.93
N LEU A 272 -5.67 31.75 12.96
CA LEU A 272 -6.91 31.24 12.39
C LEU A 272 -7.37 30.11 13.31
N ASP A 273 -8.39 30.38 14.12
CA ASP A 273 -8.93 29.44 15.10
C ASP A 273 -9.62 28.24 14.41
N LEU A 274 -8.95 27.09 14.43
CA LEU A 274 -9.28 25.91 15.26
C LEU A 274 -10.74 25.41 15.41
N GLU A 275 -11.71 25.74 14.57
CA GLU A 275 -13.06 25.17 14.77
C GLU A 275 -13.16 23.71 14.28
N VAL A 276 -12.65 22.80 15.11
CA VAL A 276 -13.17 21.44 15.24
C VAL A 276 -14.59 21.57 15.78
N ASP A 277 -15.56 20.98 15.08
CA ASP A 277 -16.97 21.05 15.46
C ASP A 277 -17.15 20.78 16.97
N SER A 278 -17.91 21.65 17.64
CA SER A 278 -18.31 21.51 19.04
C SER A 278 -18.90 20.13 19.37
N GLN A 279 -19.48 19.45 18.38
CA GLN A 279 -20.07 18.12 18.52
C GLN A 279 -19.03 16.98 18.49
N TYR A 280 -17.80 17.24 18.03
CA TYR A 280 -16.75 16.22 18.01
C TYR A 280 -16.29 15.88 19.43
N SER A 281 -16.50 14.62 19.83
CA SER A 281 -16.19 14.11 21.17
C SER A 281 -15.03 13.10 21.21
N GLY A 282 -14.33 12.92 20.10
CA GLY A 282 -13.17 12.04 20.02
C GLY A 282 -11.89 12.69 20.56
N ALA A 283 -10.77 11.96 20.47
CA ALA A 283 -9.46 12.40 20.89
C ALA A 283 -9.04 13.75 20.25
N ARG A 284 -8.47 14.64 21.07
CA ARG A 284 -8.02 15.98 20.66
C ARG A 284 -6.55 16.19 20.99
N ILE A 285 -5.80 16.72 20.04
CA ILE A 285 -4.43 17.18 20.28
C ILE A 285 -4.53 18.63 20.76
N GLU A 286 -4.10 18.87 22.00
CA GLU A 286 -4.03 20.22 22.57
C GLU A 286 -2.68 20.85 22.19
N GLY A 287 -2.73 21.92 21.38
CA GLY A 287 -1.53 22.56 20.84
C GLY A 287 -0.83 21.72 19.75
N ASP A 288 0.50 21.68 19.80
CA ASP A 288 1.32 21.04 18.76
C ASP A 288 1.92 19.68 19.17
N VAL A 289 1.70 19.24 20.41
CA VAL A 289 2.36 18.06 20.98
C VAL A 289 1.40 16.88 21.08
N VAL A 290 1.78 15.76 20.48
CA VAL A 290 1.08 14.49 20.66
C VAL A 290 1.44 13.93 22.03
N THR A 291 0.46 13.74 22.92
CA THR A 291 0.66 13.26 24.28
C THR A 291 0.20 11.82 24.46
N LEU A 292 0.70 11.14 25.50
CA LEU A 292 0.27 9.78 25.82
C LEU A 292 -1.24 9.69 26.12
N ASP A 293 -1.80 10.71 26.77
CA ASP A 293 -3.24 10.75 27.06
C ASP A 293 -4.08 10.88 25.78
N PHE A 294 -3.63 11.70 24.82
CA PHE A 294 -4.22 11.75 23.49
C PHE A 294 -4.16 10.39 22.80
N VAL A 295 -2.98 9.76 22.77
CA VAL A 295 -2.80 8.45 22.10
C VAL A 295 -3.72 7.41 22.74
N LYS A 296 -3.76 7.31 24.07
CA LYS A 296 -4.66 6.38 24.78
C LYS A 296 -6.14 6.64 24.45
N LYS A 297 -6.56 7.90 24.41
CA LYS A 297 -7.94 8.26 24.03
C LYS A 297 -8.24 7.89 22.58
N MET A 298 -7.29 8.10 21.67
CA MET A 298 -7.39 7.75 20.26
C MET A 298 -7.49 6.24 20.06
N LEU A 299 -6.68 5.45 20.78
CA LEU A 299 -6.77 3.99 20.76
C LEU A 299 -8.16 3.50 21.18
N GLU A 300 -8.72 4.08 22.25
CA GLU A 300 -10.07 3.76 22.72
C GLU A 300 -11.14 4.15 21.69
N ASP A 301 -11.00 5.31 21.04
CA ASP A 301 -11.91 5.74 19.97
C ASP A 301 -11.86 4.78 18.77
N PHE A 302 -10.67 4.39 18.32
CA PHE A 302 -10.50 3.41 17.24
C PHE A 302 -11.02 2.03 17.61
N LYS A 303 -10.81 1.56 18.85
CA LYS A 303 -11.37 0.28 19.34
C LYS A 303 -12.90 0.27 19.24
N ASN A 304 -13.53 1.43 19.46
CA ASN A 304 -14.96 1.67 19.33
C ASN A 304 -15.41 2.14 17.93
N GLN A 305 -14.59 1.95 16.89
CA GLN A 305 -14.88 2.30 15.49
C GLN A 305 -15.24 3.78 15.26
N LYS A 306 -14.71 4.68 16.10
CA LYS A 306 -14.82 6.13 15.90
C LYS A 306 -13.66 6.64 15.06
N PHE A 307 -13.90 7.69 14.29
CA PHE A 307 -12.87 8.32 13.47
C PHE A 307 -12.13 9.44 14.20
N LEU A 308 -10.82 9.53 13.98
CA LEU A 308 -10.04 10.69 14.37
C LEU A 308 -10.43 11.87 13.46
N HIS A 309 -10.58 13.07 14.04
CA HIS A 309 -10.91 14.24 13.25
C HIS A 309 -9.79 14.55 12.24
N LYS A 310 -10.18 14.95 11.02
CA LYS A 310 -9.24 15.21 9.89
C LYS A 310 -8.12 16.18 10.24
N ARG A 311 -8.39 17.19 11.09
CA ARG A 311 -7.38 18.11 11.61
C ARG A 311 -6.23 17.37 12.31
N TYR A 312 -6.55 16.49 13.27
CA TYR A 312 -5.54 15.80 14.06
C TYR A 312 -4.84 14.70 13.26
N ALA A 313 -5.58 14.01 12.36
CA ALA A 313 -4.96 13.10 11.41
C ALA A 313 -3.94 13.84 10.52
N CYS A 314 -4.28 15.02 10.01
CA CYS A 314 -3.37 15.85 9.21
C CYS A 314 -2.14 16.27 10.02
N GLN A 315 -2.34 16.75 11.24
CA GLN A 315 -1.26 17.14 12.15
C GLN A 315 -0.28 15.98 12.39
N ILE A 316 -0.77 14.78 12.71
CA ILE A 316 0.07 13.59 12.93
C ILE A 316 0.87 13.24 11.67
N VAL A 317 0.21 13.19 10.50
CA VAL A 317 0.85 12.77 9.26
C VAL A 317 1.89 13.80 8.78
N LEU A 318 1.63 15.09 8.93
CA LEU A 318 2.58 16.15 8.60
C LEU A 318 3.79 16.15 9.53
N GLN A 319 3.58 16.03 10.85
CA GLN A 319 4.69 15.89 11.81
C GLN A 319 5.53 14.64 11.52
N MET A 320 4.88 13.52 11.15
CA MET A 320 5.57 12.29 10.79
C MET A 320 6.42 12.45 9.54
N ARG A 321 5.91 13.13 8.50
CA ARG A 321 6.69 13.45 7.29
C ARG A 321 8.00 14.14 7.67
N ASP A 322 7.92 15.17 8.49
CA ASP A 322 9.08 16.00 8.84
C ASP A 322 10.10 15.18 9.63
N LEU A 323 9.66 14.38 10.61
CA LEU A 323 10.52 13.45 11.35
C LEU A 323 11.22 12.43 10.45
N LEU A 324 10.48 11.81 9.52
CA LEU A 324 11.02 10.76 8.66
C LEU A 324 12.01 11.31 7.62
N ARG A 325 11.82 12.53 7.12
CA ARG A 325 12.73 13.15 6.13
C ARG A 325 14.12 13.41 6.69
N GLU A 326 14.26 13.59 8.00
CA GLU A 326 15.55 13.78 8.67
C GLU A 326 16.32 12.47 8.87
N LEU A 327 15.66 11.32 8.77
CA LEU A 327 16.29 10.02 8.99
C LEU A 327 17.09 9.56 7.76
N PRO A 328 18.18 8.80 7.95
CA PRO A 328 18.87 8.10 6.87
C PRO A 328 18.02 6.93 6.34
N SER A 329 18.41 6.40 5.18
CA SER A 329 17.74 5.22 4.60
C SER A 329 18.05 3.92 5.36
N LEU A 330 19.18 3.89 6.06
CA LEU A 330 19.57 2.86 7.03
C LEU A 330 19.69 3.51 8.41
N VAL A 331 18.87 3.10 9.37
CA VAL A 331 18.86 3.69 10.73
C VAL A 331 19.60 2.78 11.71
N ASP A 332 20.64 3.31 12.34
CA ASP A 332 21.34 2.65 13.44
C ASP A 332 20.60 2.84 14.76
N ILE A 333 20.28 1.73 15.43
CA ILE A 333 19.61 1.70 16.73
C ILE A 333 20.59 1.23 17.78
N HIS A 334 20.81 2.06 18.80
CA HIS A 334 21.58 1.67 19.97
C HIS A 334 20.67 1.26 21.13
N VAL A 335 20.83 0.03 21.60
CA VAL A 335 20.16 -0.52 22.78
C VAL A 335 21.19 -0.63 23.90
N PRO A 336 21.06 0.17 24.98
CA PRO A 336 21.98 0.12 26.12
C PRO A 336 21.94 -1.22 26.87
N ASP A 337 23.03 -1.59 27.52
CA ASP A 337 23.11 -2.81 28.35
C ASP A 337 21.99 -2.87 29.40
N GLY A 338 21.34 -4.04 29.52
CA GLY A 338 20.19 -4.25 30.42
C GLY A 338 18.88 -3.61 29.95
N LYS A 339 18.85 -3.03 28.75
CA LYS A 339 17.62 -2.59 28.07
C LYS A 339 17.25 -3.58 26.97
N HIS A 340 15.97 -3.57 26.61
CA HIS A 340 15.42 -4.41 25.55
C HIS A 340 14.87 -3.59 24.39
N PHE A 341 14.66 -4.27 23.27
CA PHE A 341 14.09 -3.71 22.05
C PHE A 341 13.20 -4.76 21.38
N THR A 342 11.99 -4.38 20.96
CA THR A 342 11.03 -5.31 20.34
C THR A 342 10.96 -5.09 18.83
N VAL A 343 11.00 -6.16 18.04
CA VAL A 343 10.78 -6.15 16.59
C VAL A 343 9.49 -6.90 16.27
N CYS A 344 8.56 -6.21 15.61
CA CYS A 344 7.35 -6.75 15.02
C CYS A 344 7.50 -6.79 13.50
N GLY A 345 6.88 -7.78 12.86
CA GLY A 345 6.73 -7.83 11.41
C GLY A 345 5.45 -7.16 10.94
N ASP A 346 4.92 -7.67 9.83
CA ASP A 346 3.73 -7.18 9.15
C ASP A 346 2.51 -7.22 10.08
N VAL A 347 1.66 -6.20 9.99
CA VAL A 347 0.40 -6.08 10.77
C VAL A 347 -0.82 -5.95 9.84
N HIS A 348 -0.65 -5.41 8.63
CA HIS A 348 -1.65 -5.40 7.57
C HIS A 348 -3.05 -4.95 8.01
N GLY A 349 -3.15 -3.80 8.68
CA GLY A 349 -4.43 -3.23 9.09
C GLY A 349 -5.22 -4.07 10.09
N GLN A 350 -4.60 -5.02 10.78
CA GLN A 350 -5.18 -5.76 11.90
C GLN A 350 -5.06 -4.97 13.20
N PHE A 351 -5.79 -3.85 13.29
CA PHE A 351 -5.72 -2.90 14.42
C PHE A 351 -5.94 -3.56 15.79
N TYR A 352 -6.90 -4.48 15.89
CA TYR A 352 -7.21 -5.12 17.16
C TYR A 352 -6.09 -6.05 17.64
N ASP A 353 -5.38 -6.70 16.72
CA ASP A 353 -4.19 -7.49 17.04
C ASP A 353 -2.99 -6.60 17.40
N LEU A 354 -2.86 -5.41 16.78
CA LEU A 354 -1.88 -4.42 17.21
C LEU A 354 -2.09 -4.01 18.68
N ILE A 355 -3.35 -3.79 19.08
CA ILE A 355 -3.67 -3.50 20.49
C ILE A 355 -3.33 -4.69 21.38
N ASN A 356 -3.61 -5.92 20.94
CA ASN A 356 -3.22 -7.12 21.67
C ASN A 356 -1.69 -7.22 21.88
N ILE A 357 -0.87 -6.86 20.87
CA ILE A 357 0.60 -6.78 21.04
C ILE A 357 0.94 -5.81 22.17
N PHE A 358 0.32 -4.63 22.22
CA PHE A 358 0.58 -3.64 23.29
C PHE A 358 0.05 -4.07 24.66
N GLU A 359 -1.05 -4.84 24.72
CA GLU A 359 -1.57 -5.41 25.96
C GLU A 359 -0.62 -6.51 26.49
N LEU A 360 -0.05 -7.33 25.61
CA LEU A 360 0.86 -8.44 25.95
C LEU A 360 2.29 -7.98 26.28
N ASN A 361 2.79 -6.97 25.56
CA ASN A 361 4.21 -6.58 25.59
C ASN A 361 4.43 -5.14 26.08
N GLY A 362 3.36 -4.45 26.50
CA GLY A 362 3.37 -3.08 26.99
C GLY A 362 3.32 -2.05 25.87
N LEU A 363 2.82 -0.85 26.19
CA LEU A 363 2.76 0.26 25.24
C LEU A 363 4.17 0.72 24.81
N PRO A 364 4.33 1.28 23.60
CA PRO A 364 5.55 1.94 23.18
C PRO A 364 5.93 3.09 24.12
N SER A 365 7.18 3.09 24.56
CA SER A 365 7.78 4.15 25.36
C SER A 365 9.30 4.15 25.16
N GLU A 366 10.00 5.13 25.72
CA GLU A 366 11.46 5.16 25.72
C GLU A 366 12.09 3.91 26.39
N ASP A 367 11.43 3.38 27.44
CA ASP A 367 11.85 2.15 28.13
C ASP A 367 11.31 0.87 27.49
N ASN A 368 10.40 0.98 26.51
CA ASN A 368 9.83 -0.15 25.79
C ASN A 368 9.74 0.15 24.28
N PRO A 369 10.89 0.27 23.60
CA PRO A 369 10.92 0.65 22.20
C PRO A 369 10.53 -0.50 21.26
N TYR A 370 9.87 -0.15 20.16
CA TYR A 370 9.45 -1.07 19.10
C TYR A 370 10.03 -0.69 17.74
N LEU A 371 10.31 -1.68 16.91
CA LEU A 371 10.43 -1.55 15.45
C LEU A 371 9.31 -2.34 14.80
N PHE A 372 8.48 -1.69 13.99
CA PHE A 372 7.56 -2.39 13.08
C PHE A 372 8.18 -2.43 11.69
N ASN A 373 8.39 -3.64 11.18
CA ASN A 373 9.22 -3.90 10.02
C ASN A 373 8.42 -3.92 8.70
N GLY A 374 7.74 -2.80 8.40
CA GLY A 374 6.95 -2.63 7.17
C GLY A 374 5.59 -3.33 7.20
N ASP A 375 4.81 -3.09 6.14
CA ASP A 375 3.51 -3.72 5.88
C ASP A 375 2.52 -3.52 7.02
N PHE A 376 2.31 -2.23 7.34
CA PHE A 376 1.36 -1.79 8.35
C PHE A 376 -0.08 -1.78 7.82
N VAL A 377 -0.22 -1.53 6.52
CA VAL A 377 -1.49 -1.27 5.85
C VAL A 377 -1.81 -2.34 4.81
N ASP A 378 -2.94 -2.14 4.11
CA ASP A 378 -3.53 -3.04 3.13
C ASP A 378 -4.03 -4.36 3.73
N ARG A 379 -4.88 -5.05 2.98
CA ARG A 379 -5.51 -6.34 3.34
C ARG A 379 -6.51 -6.24 4.48
N GLY A 380 -6.06 -5.95 5.70
CA GLY A 380 -6.96 -5.66 6.80
C GLY A 380 -7.72 -4.36 6.59
N SER A 381 -8.92 -4.30 7.15
CA SER A 381 -9.86 -3.19 6.92
C SER A 381 -9.82 -2.11 8.01
N PHE A 382 -8.77 -2.13 8.84
CA PHE A 382 -8.47 -1.14 9.88
C PHE A 382 -7.06 -0.56 9.69
N SER A 383 -6.62 -0.40 8.44
CA SER A 383 -5.29 0.08 8.10
C SER A 383 -5.07 1.53 8.53
N LEU A 384 -6.11 2.37 8.45
CA LEU A 384 -6.01 3.77 8.85
C LEU A 384 -5.80 3.91 10.36
N GLU A 385 -6.48 3.09 11.16
CA GLU A 385 -6.34 3.05 12.61
C GLU A 385 -4.94 2.57 13.02
N VAL A 386 -4.40 1.55 12.34
CA VAL A 386 -3.01 1.08 12.54
C VAL A 386 -2.02 2.19 12.25
N ILE A 387 -2.03 2.77 11.05
CA ILE A 387 -0.97 3.70 10.65
C ILE A 387 -0.99 5.00 11.46
N LEU A 388 -2.17 5.54 11.77
CA LEU A 388 -2.30 6.71 12.63
C LEU A 388 -1.83 6.44 14.06
N THR A 389 -2.05 5.22 14.57
CA THR A 389 -1.54 4.80 15.88
C THR A 389 -0.02 4.76 15.90
N LEU A 390 0.60 4.10 14.92
CA LEU A 390 2.05 4.01 14.83
C LEU A 390 2.71 5.38 14.67
N PHE A 391 2.13 6.25 13.83
CA PHE A 391 2.60 7.62 13.66
C PHE A 391 2.42 8.46 14.93
N ALA A 392 1.30 8.33 15.62
CA ALA A 392 1.07 9.08 16.87
C ALA A 392 2.08 8.70 17.96
N PHE A 393 2.43 7.42 18.11
CA PHE A 393 3.51 7.01 19.01
C PHE A 393 4.87 7.60 18.61
N LYS A 394 5.18 7.66 17.31
CA LYS A 394 6.42 8.29 16.81
C LYS A 394 6.47 9.79 17.09
N CYS A 395 5.38 10.50 16.82
CA CYS A 395 5.27 11.93 17.09
C CYS A 395 5.30 12.25 18.59
N MET A 396 4.75 11.37 19.43
CA MET A 396 4.77 11.50 20.89
C MET A 396 6.18 11.33 21.46
N CYS A 397 6.89 10.28 21.03
CA CYS A 397 8.23 9.96 21.49
C CYS A 397 9.02 9.29 20.35
N PRO A 398 9.90 10.04 19.65
CA PRO A 398 10.60 9.50 18.48
C PRO A 398 11.47 8.26 18.75
N SER A 399 11.93 8.05 19.98
CA SER A 399 12.70 6.86 20.38
C SER A 399 11.82 5.65 20.76
N ALA A 400 10.51 5.84 20.98
CA ALA A 400 9.60 4.77 21.38
C ALA A 400 9.23 3.82 20.23
N ILE A 401 9.26 4.30 18.99
CA ILE A 401 8.90 3.50 17.83
C ILE A 401 9.78 3.80 16.63
N TYR A 402 10.13 2.77 15.89
CA TYR A 402 10.86 2.79 14.63
C TYR A 402 10.00 2.08 13.58
N LEU A 403 10.03 2.56 12.34
CA LEU A 403 9.20 2.05 11.26
C LEU A 403 10.09 1.83 10.04
N SER A 404 10.18 0.60 9.55
CA SER A 404 10.75 0.31 8.23
C SER A 404 9.68 0.41 7.16
N ARG A 405 10.05 0.76 5.93
CA ARG A 405 9.17 0.64 4.78
C ARG A 405 9.00 -0.84 4.41
N GLY A 406 7.77 -1.27 4.16
CA GLY A 406 7.45 -2.53 3.49
C GLY A 406 7.04 -2.31 2.04
N ASN A 407 6.77 -3.38 1.30
CA ASN A 407 6.30 -3.25 -0.09
C ASN A 407 4.87 -2.70 -0.17
N HIS A 408 4.07 -2.88 0.88
CA HIS A 408 2.71 -2.32 0.99
C HIS A 408 2.70 -0.83 1.35
N GLU A 409 3.80 -0.21 1.75
CA GLU A 409 3.91 1.26 1.82
C GLU A 409 4.31 1.86 0.46
N SER A 410 3.56 1.48 -0.59
CA SER A 410 3.74 1.95 -1.98
C SER A 410 2.39 2.22 -2.66
N LYS A 411 2.38 3.20 -3.57
CA LYS A 411 1.17 3.57 -4.32
C LYS A 411 0.62 2.41 -5.14
N SER A 412 1.52 1.59 -5.68
CA SER A 412 1.16 0.41 -6.49
C SER A 412 0.31 -0.59 -5.69
N MET A 413 0.70 -0.89 -4.45
CA MET A 413 0.00 -1.84 -3.58
C MET A 413 -1.27 -1.22 -2.98
N ASN A 414 -1.18 0.00 -2.44
CA ASN A 414 -2.31 0.65 -1.75
C ASN A 414 -3.55 0.80 -2.63
N LYS A 415 -3.34 1.05 -3.93
CA LYS A 415 -4.39 1.18 -4.92
C LYS A 415 -5.19 -0.10 -5.14
N ILE A 416 -4.54 -1.24 -4.94
CA ILE A 416 -5.08 -2.57 -5.24
C ILE A 416 -5.63 -3.22 -3.96
N TYR A 417 -4.90 -3.10 -2.85
CA TYR A 417 -5.07 -3.93 -1.66
C TYR A 417 -5.80 -3.29 -0.49
N GLY A 418 -6.31 -2.06 -0.65
CA GLY A 418 -7.37 -1.52 0.19
C GLY A 418 -7.06 -0.21 0.87
N PHE A 419 -5.81 0.11 1.16
CA PHE A 419 -5.46 1.30 1.93
C PHE A 419 -5.90 2.59 1.22
N GLU A 420 -5.69 2.71 -0.09
CA GLU A 420 -6.16 3.88 -0.84
C GLU A 420 -7.69 4.03 -0.72
N GLY A 421 -8.43 2.94 -0.89
CA GLY A 421 -9.89 2.94 -0.78
C GLY A 421 -10.37 3.29 0.63
N GLU A 422 -9.67 2.78 1.65
CA GLU A 422 -9.98 3.03 3.06
C GLU A 422 -9.75 4.51 3.41
N VAL A 423 -8.61 5.08 3.01
CA VAL A 423 -8.28 6.50 3.20
C VAL A 423 -9.28 7.39 2.48
N ARG A 424 -9.66 7.08 1.22
CA ARG A 424 -10.68 7.86 0.50
C ARG A 424 -12.04 7.81 1.21
N SER A 425 -12.40 6.65 1.76
CA SER A 425 -13.68 6.46 2.45
C SER A 425 -13.74 7.17 3.80
N LYS A 426 -12.68 7.07 4.62
CA LYS A 426 -12.64 7.59 5.99
C LYS A 426 -12.14 9.04 6.06
N LEU A 427 -11.32 9.47 5.09
CA LEU A 427 -10.74 10.81 5.00
C LEU A 427 -11.10 11.50 3.68
N ASN A 428 -10.17 11.60 2.73
CA ASN A 428 -10.35 12.15 1.37
C ASN A 428 -9.11 11.88 0.49
N ASP A 429 -9.18 12.29 -0.78
CA ASP A 429 -8.12 12.12 -1.78
C ASP A 429 -6.81 12.85 -1.45
N THR A 430 -6.88 13.98 -0.75
CA THR A 430 -5.69 14.71 -0.32
C THR A 430 -4.84 13.87 0.64
N PHE A 431 -5.48 13.11 1.53
CA PHE A 431 -4.76 12.20 2.42
C PHE A 431 -4.11 11.02 1.68
N VAL A 432 -4.68 10.55 0.56
CA VAL A 432 -4.05 9.49 -0.24
C VAL A 432 -2.67 9.91 -0.72
N GLU A 433 -2.58 11.08 -1.35
CA GLU A 433 -1.30 11.58 -1.86
C GLU A 433 -0.35 11.98 -0.71
N LEU A 434 -0.89 12.50 0.40
CA LEU A 434 -0.08 12.78 1.59
C LEU A 434 0.53 11.51 2.20
N PHE A 435 -0.24 10.43 2.38
CA PHE A 435 0.30 9.17 2.87
C PHE A 435 1.33 8.57 1.91
N ALA A 436 1.10 8.63 0.60
CA ALA A 436 2.08 8.17 -0.39
C ALA A 436 3.42 8.95 -0.29
N GLU A 437 3.36 10.27 -0.09
CA GLU A 437 4.55 11.10 0.16
C GLU A 437 5.26 10.70 1.46
N VAL A 438 4.53 10.51 2.55
CA VAL A 438 5.11 10.09 3.85
C VAL A 438 5.71 8.69 3.78
N PHE A 439 5.08 7.75 3.08
CA PHE A 439 5.60 6.41 2.86
C PHE A 439 6.92 6.41 2.08
N CYS A 440 7.10 7.32 1.13
CA CYS A 440 8.39 7.53 0.47
C CYS A 440 9.49 8.05 1.41
N CYS A 441 9.14 8.56 2.59
CA CYS A 441 10.12 9.02 3.58
C CYS A 441 10.56 7.91 4.56
N LEU A 442 9.88 6.77 4.62
CA LEU A 442 10.18 5.69 5.56
C LEU A 442 11.57 5.08 5.30
N PRO A 443 12.42 4.89 6.33
CA PRO A 443 13.68 4.16 6.23
C PRO A 443 13.50 2.75 5.65
N LEU A 444 14.51 2.25 4.94
CA LEU A 444 14.44 0.97 4.25
C LEU A 444 14.91 -0.20 5.11
N ALA A 445 15.81 0.06 6.06
CA ALA A 445 16.36 -0.94 6.96
C ALA A 445 16.87 -0.32 8.27
N HIS A 446 17.10 -1.19 9.26
CA HIS A 446 17.63 -0.81 10.55
C HIS A 446 18.78 -1.74 10.96
N VAL A 447 19.72 -1.24 11.78
CA VAL A 447 20.78 -2.05 12.38
C VAL A 447 20.77 -1.86 13.88
N ILE A 448 20.55 -2.93 14.64
CA ILE A 448 20.53 -2.90 16.10
C ILE A 448 21.93 -3.25 16.62
N ASN A 449 22.55 -2.33 17.37
CA ASN A 449 23.86 -2.47 18.00
C ASN A 449 24.97 -2.96 17.05
N ASN A 450 24.91 -2.60 15.77
CA ASN A 450 25.84 -3.08 14.73
C ASN A 450 25.88 -4.61 14.55
N LYS A 451 24.85 -5.34 15.04
CA LYS A 451 24.81 -6.80 15.04
C LYS A 451 23.63 -7.41 14.31
N VAL A 452 22.45 -6.84 14.48
CA VAL A 452 21.21 -7.38 13.88
C VAL A 452 20.74 -6.44 12.78
N PHE A 453 20.76 -6.91 11.53
CA PHE A 453 20.22 -6.18 10.40
C PHE A 453 18.74 -6.53 10.21
N VAL A 454 17.87 -5.53 10.20
CA VAL A 454 16.42 -5.69 10.08
C VAL A 454 15.94 -5.02 8.80
N VAL A 455 15.25 -5.77 7.95
CA VAL A 455 14.73 -5.33 6.65
C VAL A 455 13.37 -5.97 6.39
N HIS A 456 12.45 -5.31 5.70
CA HIS A 456 11.14 -5.91 5.43
C HIS A 456 11.25 -7.19 4.58
N GLY A 457 11.71 -7.07 3.33
CA GLY A 457 11.89 -8.18 2.38
C GLY A 457 13.15 -8.98 2.66
N GLY A 458 14.28 -8.65 2.03
CA GLY A 458 15.46 -9.50 2.14
C GLY A 458 16.75 -8.92 1.57
N LEU A 459 17.62 -9.82 1.11
CA LEU A 459 18.96 -9.50 0.61
C LEU A 459 18.98 -9.38 -0.92
N PHE A 460 20.19 -9.18 -1.45
CA PHE A 460 20.39 -8.59 -2.77
C PHE A 460 20.75 -9.60 -3.87
N SER A 461 20.50 -9.22 -5.12
CA SER A 461 20.86 -9.99 -6.32
C SER A 461 22.37 -10.06 -6.57
N VAL A 462 23.13 -9.12 -6.01
CA VAL A 462 24.59 -9.02 -6.15
C VAL A 462 25.29 -9.22 -4.80
N ASP A 463 26.50 -9.75 -4.84
CA ASP A 463 27.36 -9.87 -3.66
C ASP A 463 28.13 -8.55 -3.42
N GLY A 464 28.62 -8.34 -2.20
CA GLY A 464 29.48 -7.20 -1.85
C GLY A 464 28.74 -5.93 -1.41
N VAL A 465 27.41 -5.93 -1.38
CA VAL A 465 26.61 -4.82 -0.85
C VAL A 465 26.96 -4.54 0.61
N LYS A 466 27.30 -3.29 0.91
CA LYS A 466 27.66 -2.81 2.25
C LYS A 466 26.52 -2.00 2.87
N LEU A 467 26.54 -1.89 4.19
CA LEU A 467 25.62 -1.00 4.93
C LEU A 467 25.68 0.46 4.43
N SER A 468 26.85 0.92 3.98
CA SER A 468 27.01 2.25 3.37
C SER A 468 26.23 2.43 2.08
N ASP A 469 26.08 1.36 1.28
CA ASP A 469 25.31 1.40 0.04
C ASP A 469 23.83 1.59 0.34
N ILE A 470 23.31 0.91 1.37
CA ILE A 470 21.92 1.04 1.84
C ILE A 470 21.68 2.43 2.42
N HIS A 471 22.62 2.94 3.21
CA HIS A 471 22.56 4.29 3.77
C HIS A 471 22.51 5.37 2.67
N ALA A 472 23.16 5.13 1.53
CA ALA A 472 23.23 6.08 0.41
C ALA A 472 22.04 6.02 -0.55
N ILE A 473 21.09 5.09 -0.38
CA ILE A 473 19.91 5.00 -1.24
C ILE A 473 19.07 6.26 -1.10
N ASP A 474 18.81 6.95 -2.21
CA ASP A 474 17.76 7.96 -2.29
C ASP A 474 16.40 7.27 -2.32
N ARG A 475 15.75 7.23 -1.16
CA ARG A 475 14.52 6.47 -0.94
C ARG A 475 13.24 7.26 -1.23
N PHE A 476 13.34 8.56 -1.51
CA PHE A 476 12.21 9.48 -1.64
C PHE A 476 11.48 9.34 -2.98
N CYS A 477 11.14 8.09 -3.33
CA CYS A 477 10.42 7.71 -4.53
C CYS A 477 9.58 6.45 -4.27
N GLU A 478 8.71 6.12 -5.22
CA GLU A 478 8.14 4.78 -5.27
C GLU A 478 9.25 3.73 -5.51
N PRO A 479 9.11 2.50 -4.99
CA PRO A 479 10.10 1.46 -5.25
C PRO A 479 10.28 1.23 -6.76
N PRO A 480 11.53 1.22 -7.27
CA PRO A 480 11.79 0.88 -8.66
C PRO A 480 11.47 -0.60 -8.95
N GLU A 481 11.42 -0.98 -10.22
CA GLU A 481 11.21 -2.39 -10.60
C GLU A 481 12.43 -3.29 -10.27
N GLU A 482 13.63 -2.72 -10.21
CA GLU A 482 14.90 -3.43 -9.96
C GLU A 482 15.83 -2.59 -9.05
N GLY A 483 16.87 -3.24 -8.51
CA GLY A 483 17.92 -2.60 -7.71
C GLY A 483 17.71 -2.73 -6.20
N LEU A 484 18.65 -2.19 -5.42
CA LEU A 484 18.73 -2.43 -3.97
C LEU A 484 17.45 -2.10 -3.22
N MET A 485 16.81 -0.96 -3.53
CA MET A 485 15.56 -0.57 -2.88
C MET A 485 14.41 -1.55 -3.15
N CYS A 486 14.29 -2.06 -4.38
CA CYS A 486 13.31 -3.08 -4.72
C CYS A 486 13.61 -4.37 -3.94
N GLU A 487 14.85 -4.83 -3.96
CA GLU A 487 15.27 -6.09 -3.36
C GLU A 487 15.12 -6.11 -1.83
N LEU A 488 15.38 -4.98 -1.16
CA LEU A 488 15.14 -4.80 0.28
C LEU A 488 13.67 -5.00 0.64
N LEU A 489 12.74 -4.63 -0.26
CA LEU A 489 11.30 -4.68 0.03
C LEU A 489 10.63 -5.98 -0.45
N TRP A 490 11.23 -6.72 -1.40
CA TRP A 490 10.53 -7.81 -2.11
C TRP A 490 11.22 -9.18 -2.10
N SER A 491 12.48 -9.28 -1.68
CA SER A 491 13.22 -10.55 -1.80
C SER A 491 12.88 -11.52 -0.66
N ASP A 492 12.85 -12.82 -0.98
CA ASP A 492 12.55 -13.89 -0.03
C ASP A 492 13.75 -14.84 0.15
N PRO A 493 13.96 -15.45 1.33
CA PRO A 493 14.93 -16.52 1.50
C PRO A 493 14.53 -17.78 0.69
N GLN A 494 15.51 -18.63 0.38
CA GLN A 494 15.27 -19.97 -0.16
C GLN A 494 16.15 -21.02 0.53
N PRO A 495 15.66 -22.26 0.70
CA PRO A 495 16.47 -23.32 1.31
C PRO A 495 17.72 -23.69 0.51
N GLN A 496 17.65 -23.59 -0.83
CA GLN A 496 18.75 -23.96 -1.71
C GLN A 496 19.82 -22.86 -1.74
N LEU A 497 21.08 -23.25 -1.83
CA LEU A 497 22.20 -22.30 -1.98
C LEU A 497 22.10 -21.52 -3.30
N GLY A 498 22.69 -20.33 -3.33
CA GLY A 498 22.74 -19.44 -4.48
C GLY A 498 21.55 -18.48 -4.54
N ARG A 499 21.14 -18.12 -5.76
CA ARG A 499 20.01 -17.22 -6.01
C ARG A 499 19.07 -17.85 -7.02
N GLY A 500 17.79 -17.57 -6.87
CA GLY A 500 16.72 -18.04 -7.74
C GLY A 500 15.78 -16.90 -8.14
N PRO A 501 14.93 -17.13 -9.15
CA PRO A 501 13.87 -16.18 -9.48
C PRO A 501 12.90 -16.07 -8.30
N SER A 502 12.50 -14.83 -7.97
CA SER A 502 11.49 -14.62 -6.92
C SER A 502 10.18 -15.32 -7.28
N LYS A 503 9.62 -16.02 -6.29
CA LYS A 503 8.28 -16.61 -6.39
C LYS A 503 7.19 -15.56 -6.56
N ARG A 504 7.45 -14.29 -6.22
CA ARG A 504 6.53 -13.16 -6.37
C ARG A 504 6.58 -12.52 -7.75
N GLY A 505 7.63 -12.81 -8.53
CA GLY A 505 7.88 -12.20 -9.84
C GLY A 505 8.48 -10.79 -9.79
N VAL A 506 8.96 -10.37 -8.61
CA VAL A 506 9.71 -9.13 -8.33
C VAL A 506 10.67 -9.41 -7.17
N GLY A 507 11.86 -8.79 -7.18
CA GLY A 507 12.96 -9.17 -6.28
C GLY A 507 13.60 -10.50 -6.68
N LEU A 508 14.20 -11.20 -5.71
CA LEU A 508 14.82 -12.52 -5.92
C LEU A 508 14.59 -13.47 -4.75
N SER A 509 14.92 -14.74 -4.97
CA SER A 509 15.11 -15.70 -3.89
C SER A 509 16.61 -15.86 -3.59
N PHE A 510 17.01 -15.85 -2.31
CA PHE A 510 18.43 -15.94 -1.90
C PHE A 510 18.68 -17.04 -0.86
N GLY A 511 19.76 -17.81 -1.05
CA GLY A 511 20.12 -18.93 -0.19
C GLY A 511 20.97 -18.55 1.03
N GLY A 512 21.18 -19.53 1.92
CA GLY A 512 21.95 -19.34 3.15
C GLY A 512 23.41 -18.91 2.95
N ASP A 513 24.02 -19.22 1.81
CA ASP A 513 25.36 -18.72 1.46
C ASP A 513 25.38 -17.21 1.15
N VAL A 514 24.30 -16.66 0.61
CA VAL A 514 24.15 -15.21 0.39
C VAL A 514 24.03 -14.50 1.73
N THR A 515 23.18 -15.01 2.63
CA THR A 515 23.04 -14.46 4.00
C THR A 515 24.35 -14.51 4.76
N LYS A 516 25.05 -15.65 4.77
CA LYS A 516 26.33 -15.78 5.47
C LYS A 516 27.37 -14.78 4.94
N ARG A 517 27.48 -14.63 3.63
CA ARG A 517 28.42 -13.69 3.02
C ARG A 517 28.08 -12.25 3.39
N PHE A 518 26.83 -11.82 3.26
CA PHE A 518 26.42 -10.46 3.63
C PHE A 518 26.71 -10.14 5.09
N LEU A 519 26.39 -11.07 6.01
CA LEU A 519 26.65 -10.91 7.44
C LEU A 519 28.16 -10.78 7.74
N GLN A 520 28.98 -11.68 7.17
CA GLN A 520 30.44 -11.63 7.33
C GLN A 520 31.03 -10.32 6.80
N ASP A 521 30.60 -9.91 5.61
CA ASP A 521 31.08 -8.74 4.91
C ASP A 521 30.77 -7.40 5.59
N ASN A 522 29.77 -7.40 6.48
CA ASN A 522 29.29 -6.24 7.21
C ASN A 522 29.45 -6.36 8.74
N ASN A 523 30.14 -7.40 9.23
CA ASN A 523 30.35 -7.69 10.64
C ASN A 523 29.06 -7.83 11.48
N LEU A 524 28.01 -8.38 10.86
CA LEU A 524 26.71 -8.62 11.46
C LEU A 524 26.57 -10.09 11.90
N ASP A 525 25.67 -10.34 12.83
CA ASP A 525 25.44 -11.67 13.41
C ASP A 525 24.15 -12.34 12.90
N LEU A 526 23.13 -11.53 12.58
CA LEU A 526 21.76 -11.98 12.28
C LEU A 526 21.04 -11.04 11.28
N VAL A 527 20.26 -11.61 10.37
CA VAL A 527 19.22 -10.91 9.59
C VAL A 527 17.84 -11.21 10.18
N VAL A 528 17.04 -10.17 10.43
CA VAL A 528 15.61 -10.29 10.76
C VAL A 528 14.78 -9.69 9.62
N ARG A 529 13.76 -10.40 9.18
CA ARG A 529 12.87 -9.99 8.08
C ARG A 529 11.41 -10.40 8.29
N SER A 530 10.49 -9.93 7.45
CA SER A 530 9.03 -10.10 7.66
C SER A 530 8.26 -10.65 6.45
N HIS A 531 7.47 -9.92 5.64
CA HIS A 531 6.93 -10.18 4.27
C HIS A 531 6.25 -11.55 3.93
N GLU A 532 6.51 -12.62 4.68
CA GLU A 532 6.02 -13.97 4.44
C GLU A 532 5.24 -14.42 5.67
N VAL A 533 4.00 -14.85 5.45
CA VAL A 533 3.18 -15.49 6.48
C VAL A 533 3.87 -16.78 6.92
N LYS A 534 4.02 -16.97 8.23
CA LYS A 534 4.53 -18.22 8.84
C LYS A 534 3.51 -18.76 9.82
N ASP A 535 3.32 -20.09 9.83
CA ASP A 535 2.30 -20.76 10.64
C ASP A 535 2.43 -20.42 12.14
N GLU A 536 3.65 -20.42 12.68
CA GLU A 536 3.93 -20.09 14.08
C GLU A 536 4.24 -18.60 14.30
N GLY A 537 4.01 -17.76 13.29
CA GLY A 537 4.34 -16.33 13.31
C GLY A 537 5.83 -16.01 13.11
N TYR A 538 6.69 -17.03 13.07
CA TYR A 538 8.11 -16.88 12.76
C TYR A 538 8.69 -18.14 12.10
N GLU A 539 9.86 -18.00 11.48
CA GLU A 539 10.68 -19.13 11.03
C GLU A 539 12.17 -18.78 11.18
N ILE A 540 12.98 -19.77 11.60
CA ILE A 540 14.43 -19.63 11.72
C ILE A 540 15.07 -20.38 10.56
N GLU A 541 15.75 -19.65 9.69
CA GLU A 541 16.27 -20.14 8.41
C GLU A 541 17.79 -19.93 8.33
N HIS A 542 18.41 -20.50 7.29
CA HIS A 542 19.82 -20.27 6.94
C HIS A 542 20.80 -20.55 8.10
N ASP A 543 20.64 -21.69 8.78
CA ASP A 543 21.46 -22.10 9.94
C ASP A 543 21.39 -21.10 11.12
N GLY A 544 20.22 -20.50 11.36
CA GLY A 544 20.01 -19.54 12.44
C GLY A 544 20.55 -18.14 12.15
N LYS A 545 20.88 -17.86 10.89
CA LYS A 545 21.38 -16.55 10.44
C LYS A 545 20.31 -15.65 9.86
N LEU A 546 19.11 -16.18 9.64
CA LEU A 546 17.95 -15.42 9.20
C LEU A 546 16.74 -15.81 10.05
N ILE A 547 15.97 -14.81 10.48
CA ILE A 547 14.68 -15.03 11.14
C ILE A 547 13.61 -14.24 10.39
N THR A 548 12.58 -14.95 9.96
CA THR A 548 11.34 -14.37 9.47
C THR A 548 10.40 -14.16 10.67
N VAL A 549 9.85 -12.96 10.87
CA VAL A 549 8.87 -12.63 11.92
C VAL A 549 7.65 -11.94 11.29
N PHE A 550 6.46 -12.40 11.64
CA PHE A 550 5.19 -11.96 11.07
C PHE A 550 4.19 -11.70 12.20
N SER A 551 3.58 -10.52 12.25
CA SER A 551 2.81 -10.05 13.42
C SER A 551 1.30 -9.91 13.15
N ALA A 552 0.80 -10.45 12.03
CA ALA A 552 -0.62 -10.52 11.70
C ALA A 552 -1.16 -11.96 11.93
N PRO A 553 -1.66 -12.28 13.13
CA PRO A 553 -2.22 -13.61 13.40
C PRO A 553 -3.53 -13.81 12.62
N ASN A 554 -3.85 -15.06 12.27
CA ASN A 554 -5.01 -15.43 11.45
C ASN A 554 -5.15 -14.51 10.23
N TYR A 555 -4.06 -14.36 9.47
CA TYR A 555 -3.96 -13.39 8.40
C TYR A 555 -5.16 -13.43 7.45
N CYS A 556 -5.74 -12.26 7.18
CA CYS A 556 -6.94 -12.09 6.34
C CYS A 556 -8.14 -12.94 6.78
N ASP A 557 -8.27 -13.23 8.07
CA ASP A 557 -9.32 -14.04 8.69
C ASP A 557 -9.44 -15.48 8.14
N GLN A 558 -8.39 -15.97 7.49
CA GLN A 558 -8.43 -17.24 6.73
C GLN A 558 -7.24 -18.15 6.97
N MET A 559 -6.05 -17.59 7.25
CA MET A 559 -4.82 -18.39 7.30
C MET A 559 -4.68 -19.22 8.58
N GLY A 560 -5.26 -18.77 9.71
CA GLY A 560 -5.15 -19.48 10.99
C GLY A 560 -3.75 -19.52 11.62
N ASN A 561 -2.79 -18.79 11.07
CA ASN A 561 -1.43 -18.67 11.61
C ASN A 561 -1.41 -17.94 12.96
N LYS A 562 -0.35 -18.14 13.75
CA LYS A 562 -0.01 -17.27 14.88
C LYS A 562 0.69 -16.01 14.38
N GLY A 563 0.71 -14.99 15.21
CA GLY A 563 1.60 -13.84 15.10
C GLY A 563 2.79 -14.02 16.05
N ALA A 564 3.90 -13.35 15.77
CA ALA A 564 5.03 -13.28 16.68
C ALA A 564 5.68 -11.89 16.70
N PHE A 565 6.43 -11.62 17.76
CA PHE A 565 7.39 -10.51 17.85
C PHE A 565 8.67 -11.00 18.53
N ILE A 566 9.79 -10.33 18.27
CA ILE A 566 11.11 -10.70 18.81
C ILE A 566 11.57 -9.64 19.79
N ARG A 567 11.94 -10.04 21.02
CA ARG A 567 12.62 -9.19 21.98
C ARG A 567 14.13 -9.45 21.93
N PHE A 568 14.90 -8.38 21.79
CA PHE A 568 16.36 -8.38 21.92
C PHE A 568 16.74 -7.68 23.21
N GLU A 569 17.63 -8.25 24.00
CA GLU A 569 18.16 -7.62 25.22
C GLU A 569 19.68 -7.46 25.10
N ALA A 570 20.18 -6.25 25.32
CA ALA A 570 21.62 -5.98 25.25
C ALA A 570 22.32 -6.41 26.55
N PRO A 571 23.57 -6.90 26.48
CA PRO A 571 24.44 -6.92 25.31
C PRO A 571 24.32 -8.18 24.43
N ASP A 572 23.65 -9.25 24.87
CA ASP A 572 23.64 -10.56 24.19
C ASP A 572 22.91 -10.52 22.84
N LEU A 573 21.84 -9.72 22.73
CA LEU A 573 20.99 -9.58 21.54
C LEU A 573 20.52 -10.94 20.99
N LYS A 574 20.33 -11.91 21.88
CA LYS A 574 19.74 -13.18 21.53
C LYS A 574 18.25 -12.99 21.24
N PRO A 575 17.72 -13.49 20.12
CA PRO A 575 16.31 -13.33 19.78
C PRO A 575 15.45 -14.13 20.76
N ASN A 576 14.63 -13.44 21.56
CA ASN A 576 13.57 -14.03 22.37
C ASN A 576 12.23 -13.85 21.65
N ILE A 577 11.77 -14.92 20.98
CA ILE A 577 10.58 -14.89 20.14
C ILE A 577 9.35 -15.23 20.98
N ALA A 578 8.36 -14.33 20.98
CA ALA A 578 7.07 -14.55 21.62
C ALA A 578 5.97 -14.65 20.57
N THR A 579 5.14 -15.70 20.66
CA THR A 579 4.01 -15.93 19.75
C THR A 579 2.69 -15.55 20.39
N PHE A 580 1.71 -15.11 19.60
CA PHE A 580 0.37 -14.76 20.04
C PHE A 580 -0.68 -15.15 18.99
N SER A 581 -1.94 -15.24 19.43
CA SER A 581 -3.08 -15.59 18.56
C SER A 581 -3.94 -14.37 18.26
N ALA A 582 -4.76 -14.47 17.22
CA ALA A 582 -5.67 -13.42 16.80
C ALA A 582 -6.74 -13.14 17.86
N VAL A 583 -7.17 -11.88 17.95
CA VAL A 583 -8.27 -11.46 18.82
C VAL A 583 -9.51 -11.08 18.01
N PRO A 584 -10.71 -11.12 18.62
CA PRO A 584 -11.93 -10.68 17.94
C PRO A 584 -11.86 -9.21 17.49
N HIS A 585 -12.41 -8.93 16.32
CA HIS A 585 -12.58 -7.58 15.77
C HIS A 585 -14.02 -7.40 15.22
N PRO A 586 -14.47 -6.16 14.94
CA PRO A 586 -15.76 -5.91 14.31
C PRO A 586 -15.90 -6.60 12.95
N ASP A 587 -17.15 -6.85 12.55
CA ASP A 587 -17.51 -7.53 11.28
C ASP A 587 -17.30 -6.62 10.06
N VAL A 588 -16.03 -6.30 9.79
CA VAL A 588 -15.58 -5.64 8.57
C VAL A 588 -14.60 -6.59 7.89
N LYS A 589 -15.08 -7.26 6.84
CA LYS A 589 -14.29 -8.26 6.11
C LYS A 589 -12.95 -7.69 5.63
N PRO A 590 -11.88 -8.50 5.56
CA PRO A 590 -10.65 -8.13 4.89
C PRO A 590 -10.93 -7.67 3.45
N MET A 591 -10.11 -6.75 2.95
CA MET A 591 -10.18 -6.21 1.60
C MET A 591 -11.51 -5.49 1.31
N ALA A 592 -12.25 -5.01 2.32
CA ALA A 592 -13.55 -4.35 2.13
C ALA A 592 -13.43 -3.11 1.22
N TYR A 593 -12.31 -2.40 1.33
CA TYR A 593 -12.00 -1.17 0.58
C TYR A 593 -11.10 -1.39 -0.64
N ALA A 594 -10.67 -2.63 -0.88
CA ALA A 594 -9.81 -2.98 -2.01
C ALA A 594 -10.52 -2.83 -3.35
N ASN A 595 -9.74 -2.91 -4.43
CA ASN A 595 -10.29 -2.86 -5.78
C ASN A 595 -11.38 -3.93 -5.94
N ASN A 596 -12.57 -3.51 -6.37
CA ASN A 596 -13.71 -4.39 -6.61
C ASN A 596 -13.35 -5.60 -7.48
N PHE A 597 -12.40 -5.44 -8.40
CA PHE A 597 -11.94 -6.50 -9.26
C PHE A 597 -11.13 -7.56 -8.50
N LEU A 598 -10.24 -7.16 -7.59
CA LEU A 598 -9.43 -8.10 -6.80
C LEU A 598 -10.30 -8.86 -5.77
N ARG A 599 -11.29 -8.20 -5.18
CA ARG A 599 -12.29 -8.83 -4.28
C ARG A 599 -13.10 -9.96 -4.94
N MET A 600 -13.07 -10.07 -6.27
CA MET A 600 -13.69 -11.20 -6.97
C MET A 600 -12.86 -12.49 -6.95
N PHE A 601 -11.63 -12.43 -6.42
CA PHE A 601 -10.68 -13.54 -6.35
C PHE A 601 -10.31 -13.93 -4.91
N SER A 602 -10.65 -13.09 -3.93
CA SER A 602 -10.47 -13.33 -2.49
C SER A 602 -11.38 -14.44 -1.99
#